data_AF-A0A4D8Q9H2-F1
#
_entry.id   AF-A0A4D8Q9H2-F1
#
_cell.length_a   1.000
_cell.length_b   1.000
_cell.length_c   1.000
_cell.angle_alpha   90.00
_cell.angle_beta   90.00
_cell.angle_gamma   90.00
#
_symmetry.space_group_name_H-M   'P 1'
#
loop_
_entity.id
_entity.type
_entity.pdbx_description
1 polymer ?
#
loop_
_entity_poly.entity_id
_entity_poly.type
_entity_poly.pdbx_seq_one_letter_code
_entity_poly.pdbx_strand_id
1 'polypeptide(L)'
;MASIMTNTSAMTALQTLRRVTDDLATTQDRISTGLKVNNAKDNAAYWSIATTMRADVAGFKAVKESLELGTGTTNTASVASKNIVENLQTLKARVIAGQTNGVDKSLIQNDIDQLVKLVKGAAADASFNGDNLLRVSYSNDGTAKDKNVDILASLSRNAGTVDPSYISFQRQDMQVSSIVGKATIEQQVDSTKALKAQVGIALGAAGDTFIDGQNLGLDKLALSYTAEDGTTTKISVDLSAITYDTDKATTQTNILTAVNAAFDAQIGTAGALVAAFDANDNLTLTVADDDTNGSFTAKLKGLWVSSKESDAFGGLAELTQIDVVNNAEQSLVAINSLLDKAIGKAAVIGSIENRVSVQNDFVSKLTDSMNKGIGALVDADMNEESSRLQALQVQQQLATQALSIANQGPQNILSLFR
;
A
#
# COMPACT_ATOMS: atom_id res chain seq x y z
N MET A 1 37.41 74.68 31.35
CA MET A 1 36.47 75.82 31.38
C MET A 1 35.14 75.29 31.89
N ALA A 2 34.76 75.60 33.12
CA ALA A 2 33.48 75.20 33.67
C ALA A 2 32.42 76.25 33.29
N SER A 3 31.44 75.85 32.49
CA SER A 3 30.27 76.66 32.14
C SER A 3 29.11 76.26 33.06
N ILE A 4 28.44 77.23 33.68
CA ILE A 4 27.26 76.98 34.54
C ILE A 4 26.04 76.60 33.68
N MET A 5 26.01 77.06 32.42
CA MET A 5 24.87 76.87 31.51
C MET A 5 24.90 75.55 30.75
N THR A 6 26.06 74.86 30.69
CA THR A 6 26.23 73.64 29.91
C THR A 6 27.19 72.69 30.61
N ASN A 7 26.66 71.55 31.06
CA ASN A 7 27.43 70.52 31.76
C ASN A 7 27.85 69.41 30.78
N THR A 8 29.03 69.56 30.20
CA THR A 8 29.57 68.61 29.21
C THR A 8 29.90 67.25 29.81
N SER A 9 30.29 67.17 31.10
CA SER A 9 30.54 65.89 31.78
C SER A 9 29.25 65.13 32.09
N ALA A 10 28.15 65.83 32.40
CA ALA A 10 26.84 65.20 32.54
C ALA A 10 26.30 64.69 31.19
N MET A 11 26.56 65.41 30.08
CA MET A 11 26.14 64.95 28.74
C MET A 11 26.88 63.68 28.30
N THR A 12 28.18 63.57 28.55
CA THR A 12 28.95 62.35 28.23
C THR A 12 28.58 61.17 29.14
N ALA A 13 28.31 61.44 30.43
CA ALA A 13 27.78 60.44 31.35
C ALA A 13 26.39 59.94 30.91
N LEU A 14 25.51 60.83 30.44
CA LEU A 14 24.19 60.48 29.92
C LEU A 14 24.26 59.67 28.63
N GLN A 15 25.16 60.01 27.70
CA GLN A 15 25.40 59.21 26.49
C GLN A 15 25.88 57.79 26.83
N THR A 16 26.76 57.67 27.83
CA THR A 16 27.25 56.38 28.32
C THR A 16 26.13 55.58 28.98
N LEU A 17 25.30 56.22 29.82
CA LEU A 17 24.15 55.59 30.46
C LEU A 17 23.12 55.08 29.44
N ARG A 18 22.83 55.86 28.39
CA ARG A 18 21.93 55.44 27.30
C ARG A 18 22.47 54.20 26.60
N ARG A 19 23.75 54.19 26.21
CA ARG A 19 24.39 53.02 25.59
C ARG A 19 24.33 51.78 26.50
N VAL A 20 24.66 51.91 27.79
CA VAL A 20 24.58 50.79 28.74
C VAL A 20 23.14 50.30 28.90
N THR A 21 22.15 51.20 28.85
CA THR A 21 20.73 50.84 28.94
C THR A 21 20.27 50.11 27.67
N ASP A 22 20.72 50.54 26.49
CA ASP A 22 20.44 49.88 25.21
C ASP A 22 21.09 48.48 25.13
N ASP A 23 22.35 48.36 25.59
CA ASP A 23 23.06 47.07 25.68
C ASP A 23 22.37 46.12 26.68
N LEU A 24 21.89 46.65 27.82
CA LEU A 24 21.15 45.88 28.83
C LEU A 24 19.83 45.36 28.30
N ALA A 25 19.07 46.18 27.57
CA ALA A 25 17.83 45.75 26.91
C ALA A 25 18.12 44.64 25.89
N THR A 26 19.18 44.79 25.09
CA THR A 26 19.58 43.77 24.09
C THR A 26 19.96 42.45 24.76
N THR A 27 20.78 42.46 25.80
CA THR A 27 21.15 41.23 26.53
C THR A 27 19.94 40.62 27.25
N GLN A 28 19.00 41.42 27.77
CA GLN A 28 17.75 40.92 28.33
C GLN A 28 16.90 40.21 27.28
N ASP A 29 16.78 40.78 26.08
CA ASP A 29 16.04 40.16 24.96
C ASP A 29 16.69 38.84 24.52
N ARG A 30 18.03 38.79 24.47
CA ARG A 30 18.78 37.56 24.14
C ARG A 30 18.62 36.48 25.20
N ILE A 31 18.64 36.84 26.48
CA ILE A 31 18.40 35.90 27.59
C ILE A 31 16.95 35.41 27.58
N SER A 32 15.99 36.30 27.33
CA SER A 32 14.57 35.94 27.32
C SER A 32 14.21 35.05 26.13
N THR A 33 14.84 35.25 24.96
CA THR A 33 14.56 34.47 23.76
C THR A 33 15.48 33.26 23.60
N GLY A 34 16.63 33.25 24.28
CA GLY A 34 17.69 32.25 24.08
C GLY A 34 18.46 32.42 22.77
N LEU A 35 18.16 33.43 21.96
CA LEU A 35 18.70 33.62 20.61
C LEU A 35 19.59 34.87 20.55
N LYS A 36 20.77 34.76 19.93
CA LYS A 36 21.63 35.92 19.62
C LYS A 36 21.10 36.74 18.44
N VAL A 37 20.36 36.11 17.52
CA VAL A 37 19.72 36.74 16.35
C VAL A 37 18.23 36.39 16.37
N ASN A 38 17.42 37.22 17.02
CA ASN A 38 15.99 36.95 17.17
C ASN A 38 15.21 37.44 15.94
N ASN A 39 15.57 38.62 15.42
CA ASN A 39 14.88 39.26 14.31
C ASN A 39 15.86 39.70 13.19
N ALA A 40 15.31 40.09 12.04
CA ALA A 40 16.12 40.50 10.88
C ALA A 40 16.94 41.79 11.11
N LYS A 41 16.62 42.60 12.13
CA LYS A 41 17.41 43.79 12.48
C LYS A 41 18.73 43.40 13.15
N ASP A 42 18.76 42.28 13.88
CA ASP A 42 19.96 41.82 14.60
C ASP A 42 21.02 41.34 13.60
N ASN A 43 20.60 40.51 12.63
CA ASN A 43 21.41 40.13 11.47
C ASN A 43 20.55 39.51 10.36
N ALA A 44 20.29 40.27 9.30
CA ALA A 44 19.41 39.83 8.21
C ALA A 44 19.89 38.55 7.51
N ALA A 45 21.20 38.37 7.33
CA ALA A 45 21.76 37.22 6.63
C ALA A 45 21.59 35.92 7.44
N TYR A 46 22.04 35.92 8.71
CA TYR A 46 21.88 34.75 9.58
C TYR A 46 20.41 34.45 9.88
N TRP A 47 19.59 35.48 10.08
CA TRP A 47 18.15 35.31 10.30
C TRP A 47 17.46 34.66 9.10
N SER A 48 17.77 35.09 7.87
CA SER A 48 17.17 34.53 6.65
C SER A 48 17.57 33.06 6.42
N ILE A 49 18.85 32.72 6.64
CA ILE A 49 19.34 31.34 6.51
C ILE A 49 18.67 30.46 7.55
N ALA A 50 18.68 30.88 8.82
CA ALA A 50 18.10 30.09 9.90
C ALA A 50 16.58 29.95 9.78
N THR A 51 15.87 30.97 9.29
CA THR A 51 14.42 30.90 9.05
C THR A 51 14.10 29.90 7.93
N THR A 52 14.91 29.89 6.86
CA THR A 52 14.78 28.90 5.78
C THR A 52 15.05 27.48 6.30
N MET A 53 16.13 27.30 7.07
CA MET A 53 16.45 26.01 7.68
C MET A 53 15.38 25.53 8.68
N ARG A 54 14.78 26.44 9.46
CA ARG A 54 13.65 26.11 10.36
C ARG A 54 12.42 25.66 9.57
N ALA A 55 12.14 26.29 8.43
CA ALA A 55 11.06 25.86 7.54
C ALA A 55 11.35 24.45 6.96
N ASP A 56 12.59 24.18 6.57
CA ASP A 56 13.00 22.85 6.10
C ASP A 56 12.86 21.79 7.20
N VAL A 57 13.29 22.09 8.43
CA VAL A 57 13.10 21.22 9.61
C VAL A 57 11.63 20.93 9.86
N ALA A 58 10.74 21.92 9.73
CA ALA A 58 9.29 21.70 9.86
C ALA A 58 8.77 20.75 8.75
N GLY A 59 9.26 20.90 7.52
CA GLY A 59 8.97 19.98 6.42
C GLY A 59 9.44 18.55 6.70
N PHE A 60 10.67 18.36 7.19
CA PHE A 60 11.20 17.05 7.55
C PHE A 60 10.47 16.40 8.73
N LYS A 61 9.94 17.19 9.68
CA LYS A 61 9.06 16.66 10.73
C LYS A 61 7.76 16.08 10.16
N ALA A 62 7.13 16.76 9.19
CA ALA A 62 5.96 16.23 8.50
C ALA A 62 6.28 14.95 7.69
N VAL A 63 7.47 14.88 7.07
CA VAL A 63 7.95 13.63 6.44
C VAL A 63 8.10 12.53 7.46
N LYS A 64 8.70 12.83 8.62
CA LYS A 64 8.88 11.87 9.70
C LYS A 64 7.53 11.28 10.14
N GLU A 65 6.52 12.11 10.34
CA GLU A 65 5.16 11.67 10.67
C GLU A 65 4.58 10.75 9.56
N SER A 66 4.80 11.08 8.29
CA SER A 66 4.39 10.21 7.17
C SER A 66 5.16 8.88 7.14
N LEU A 67 6.46 8.88 7.46
CA LEU A 67 7.28 7.67 7.55
C LEU A 67 6.91 6.82 8.76
N GLU A 68 6.49 7.41 9.87
CA GLU A 68 5.96 6.72 11.05
C GLU A 68 4.62 6.04 10.74
N LEU A 69 3.72 6.74 10.05
CA LEU A 69 2.48 6.13 9.52
C LEU A 69 2.81 4.97 8.57
N GLY A 70 3.77 5.18 7.66
CA GLY A 70 4.29 4.16 6.76
C GLY A 70 4.83 2.95 7.51
N THR A 71 5.66 3.17 8.54
CA THR A 71 6.21 2.11 9.39
C THR A 71 5.10 1.30 10.07
N GLY A 72 4.06 1.98 10.56
CA GLY A 72 2.87 1.34 11.13
C GLY A 72 2.18 0.41 10.12
N THR A 73 1.89 0.91 8.92
CA THR A 73 1.27 0.10 7.85
C THR A 73 2.12 -1.11 7.44
N THR A 74 3.44 -0.92 7.29
CA THR A 74 4.36 -1.99 6.88
C THR A 74 4.56 -3.04 7.97
N ASN A 75 4.58 -2.63 9.25
CA ASN A 75 4.68 -3.54 10.38
C ASN A 75 3.41 -4.39 10.53
N THR A 76 2.22 -3.79 10.42
CA THR A 76 0.95 -4.55 10.41
C THR A 76 0.94 -5.60 9.30
N ALA A 77 1.37 -5.22 8.08
CA ALA A 77 1.48 -6.16 6.98
C ALA A 77 2.55 -7.25 7.22
N SER A 78 3.67 -6.92 7.85
CA SER A 78 4.76 -7.85 8.21
C SER A 78 4.28 -8.91 9.22
N VAL A 79 3.58 -8.49 10.28
CA VAL A 79 2.98 -9.39 11.28
C VAL A 79 1.95 -10.32 10.65
N ALA A 80 1.03 -9.77 9.85
CA ALA A 80 0.02 -10.57 9.17
C ALA A 80 0.64 -11.57 8.17
N SER A 81 1.66 -11.14 7.41
CA SER A 81 2.36 -12.02 6.47
C SER A 81 3.03 -13.21 7.17
N LYS A 82 3.66 -12.97 8.32
CA LYS A 82 4.25 -14.04 9.15
C LYS A 82 3.19 -15.02 9.63
N ASN A 83 2.07 -14.52 10.13
CA ASN A 83 0.96 -15.36 10.57
C ASN A 83 0.37 -16.20 9.42
N ILE A 84 0.24 -15.62 8.21
CA ILE A 84 -0.19 -16.37 7.03
C ILE A 84 0.80 -17.49 6.69
N VAL A 85 2.11 -17.22 6.71
CA VAL A 85 3.15 -18.24 6.45
C VAL A 85 3.09 -19.37 7.49
N GLU A 86 2.94 -19.05 8.77
CA GLU A 86 2.80 -20.05 9.85
C GLU A 86 1.55 -20.93 9.68
N ASN A 87 0.42 -20.33 9.31
CA ASN A 87 -0.82 -21.05 9.04
C ASN A 87 -0.70 -21.93 7.78
N LEU A 88 0.00 -21.48 6.74
CA LEU A 88 0.28 -22.28 5.54
C LEU A 88 1.18 -23.49 5.85
N GLN A 89 2.16 -23.33 6.74
CA GLN A 89 2.99 -24.45 7.22
C GLN A 89 2.14 -25.47 8.00
N THR A 90 1.24 -24.99 8.85
CA THR A 90 0.30 -25.86 9.59
C THR A 90 -0.64 -26.58 8.63
N LEU A 91 -1.14 -25.88 7.62
CA LEU A 91 -1.99 -26.45 6.57
C LEU A 91 -1.24 -27.55 5.79
N LYS A 92 0.03 -27.32 5.41
CA LYS A 92 0.90 -28.35 4.82
C LYS A 92 1.00 -29.59 5.70
N ALA A 93 1.23 -29.42 7.00
CA ALA A 93 1.32 -30.54 7.94
C ALA A 93 0.00 -31.33 8.02
N ARG A 94 -1.15 -30.64 7.96
CA ARG A 94 -2.48 -31.30 7.92
C ARG A 94 -2.71 -32.09 6.64
N VAL A 95 -2.31 -31.55 5.48
CA VAL A 95 -2.39 -32.27 4.20
C VAL A 95 -1.52 -33.53 4.22
N ILE A 96 -0.29 -33.45 4.75
CA ILE A 96 0.58 -34.63 4.90
C ILE A 96 -0.06 -35.65 5.85
N ALA A 97 -0.64 -35.21 6.97
CA ALA A 97 -1.33 -36.12 7.89
C ALA A 97 -2.48 -36.87 7.19
N GLY A 98 -3.24 -36.19 6.32
CA GLY A 98 -4.31 -36.78 5.53
C GLY A 98 -3.86 -37.76 4.44
N GLN A 99 -2.58 -37.83 4.11
CA GLN A 99 -2.01 -38.84 3.22
C GLN A 99 -1.73 -40.18 3.92
N THR A 100 -1.77 -40.23 5.26
CA THR A 100 -1.52 -41.47 6.01
C THR A 100 -2.67 -42.46 5.81
N ASN A 101 -2.36 -43.73 5.58
CA ASN A 101 -3.40 -44.75 5.43
C ASN A 101 -4.15 -44.99 6.75
N GLY A 102 -5.48 -45.10 6.70
CA GLY A 102 -6.33 -45.35 7.87
C GLY A 102 -6.83 -44.13 8.64
N VAL A 103 -6.63 -42.91 8.12
CA VAL A 103 -7.19 -41.67 8.71
C VAL A 103 -8.49 -41.26 7.99
N ASP A 104 -9.40 -40.61 8.73
CA ASP A 104 -10.60 -40.01 8.16
C ASP A 104 -10.24 -38.69 7.45
N LYS A 105 -10.15 -38.75 6.12
CA LYS A 105 -9.77 -37.62 5.27
C LYS A 105 -10.82 -36.50 5.27
N SER A 106 -12.09 -36.80 5.54
CA SER A 106 -13.16 -35.79 5.57
C SER A 106 -13.03 -34.88 6.81
N LEU A 107 -12.69 -35.47 7.97
CA LEU A 107 -12.42 -34.69 9.18
C LEU A 107 -11.17 -33.81 9.02
N ILE A 108 -10.13 -34.32 8.35
CA ILE A 108 -8.92 -33.53 8.05
C ILE A 108 -9.22 -32.40 7.06
N GLN A 109 -10.08 -32.64 6.06
CA GLN A 109 -10.52 -31.59 5.14
C GLN A 109 -11.26 -30.47 5.87
N ASN A 110 -12.13 -30.80 6.83
CA ASN A 110 -12.81 -29.79 7.65
C ASN A 110 -11.82 -28.92 8.43
N ASP A 111 -10.76 -29.52 9.02
CA ASP A 111 -9.70 -28.77 9.70
C ASP A 111 -8.94 -27.85 8.72
N ILE A 112 -8.65 -28.34 7.51
CA ILE A 112 -7.98 -27.56 6.45
C ILE A 112 -8.85 -26.37 6.04
N ASP A 113 -10.16 -26.57 5.85
CA ASP A 113 -11.08 -25.49 5.48
C ASP A 113 -11.13 -24.39 6.55
N GLN A 114 -10.99 -24.74 7.84
CA GLN A 114 -10.88 -23.75 8.91
C GLN A 114 -9.54 -23.00 8.86
N LEU A 115 -8.44 -23.68 8.56
CA LEU A 115 -7.13 -23.03 8.38
C LEU A 115 -7.14 -22.08 7.17
N VAL A 116 -7.79 -22.46 6.06
CA VAL A 116 -7.96 -21.58 4.89
C VAL A 116 -8.78 -20.35 5.26
N LYS A 117 -9.85 -20.49 6.05
CA LYS A 117 -10.63 -19.35 6.57
C LYS A 117 -9.80 -18.45 7.47
N LEU A 118 -8.93 -19.01 8.32
CA LEU A 118 -8.03 -18.23 9.17
C LEU A 118 -7.03 -17.42 8.33
N VAL A 119 -6.42 -18.04 7.32
CA VAL A 119 -5.53 -17.33 6.38
C VAL A 119 -6.27 -16.22 5.64
N LYS A 120 -7.50 -16.49 5.17
CA LYS A 120 -8.35 -15.49 4.52
C LYS A 120 -8.66 -14.31 5.43
N GLY A 121 -8.99 -14.57 6.70
CA GLY A 121 -9.21 -13.55 7.71
C GLY A 121 -7.95 -12.72 7.97
N ALA A 122 -6.81 -13.37 8.23
CA ALA A 122 -5.54 -12.70 8.48
C ALA A 122 -5.12 -11.75 7.35
N ALA A 123 -5.31 -12.16 6.08
CA ALA A 123 -5.03 -11.29 4.94
C ALA A 123 -6.02 -10.11 4.82
N ALA A 124 -7.28 -10.30 5.19
CA ALA A 124 -8.30 -9.25 5.13
C ALA A 124 -8.17 -8.24 6.29
N ASP A 125 -7.85 -8.72 7.48
CA ASP A 125 -7.81 -7.94 8.73
C ASP A 125 -6.52 -7.12 8.89
N ALA A 126 -5.50 -7.36 8.07
CA ALA A 126 -4.20 -6.68 8.04
C ALA A 126 -4.28 -5.21 7.59
N SER A 127 -5.19 -4.44 8.18
CA SER A 127 -5.43 -3.04 7.87
C SER A 127 -4.89 -2.12 8.97
N PHE A 128 -4.25 -1.03 8.55
CA PHE A 128 -3.82 0.06 9.43
C PHE A 128 -4.30 1.37 8.84
N ASN A 129 -5.07 2.14 9.62
CA ASN A 129 -5.72 3.38 9.15
C ASN A 129 -6.56 3.18 7.86
N GLY A 130 -7.21 2.02 7.72
CA GLY A 130 -8.01 1.67 6.54
C GLY A 130 -7.21 1.18 5.34
N ASP A 131 -5.87 1.20 5.41
CA ASP A 131 -5.00 0.73 4.34
C ASP A 131 -4.47 -0.69 4.61
N ASN A 132 -4.51 -1.57 3.61
CA ASN A 132 -4.06 -2.97 3.74
C ASN A 132 -3.10 -3.34 2.59
N LEU A 133 -1.82 -3.51 2.92
CA LEU A 133 -0.75 -3.81 1.94
C LEU A 133 -0.78 -5.25 1.41
N LEU A 134 -1.57 -6.12 2.04
CA LEU A 134 -1.76 -7.54 1.66
C LEU A 134 -2.92 -7.77 0.70
N ARG A 135 -3.58 -6.69 0.26
CA ARG A 135 -4.73 -6.74 -0.63
C ARG A 135 -4.53 -5.85 -1.83
N VAL A 136 -4.89 -6.37 -3.00
CA VAL A 136 -5.04 -5.59 -4.24
C VAL A 136 -6.48 -5.66 -4.69
N SER A 137 -7.05 -4.50 -5.01
CA SER A 137 -8.37 -4.37 -5.61
C SER A 137 -8.24 -4.46 -7.12
N TYR A 138 -9.09 -5.26 -7.74
CA TYR A 138 -9.10 -5.48 -9.19
C TYR A 138 -10.36 -4.86 -9.82
N SER A 139 -10.25 -4.33 -11.05
CA SER A 139 -11.43 -4.06 -11.88
C SER A 139 -12.03 -5.35 -12.42
N ASN A 140 -13.27 -5.27 -12.91
CA ASN A 140 -13.97 -6.37 -13.57
C ASN A 140 -13.25 -6.89 -14.83
N ASP A 141 -12.23 -6.18 -15.32
CA ASP A 141 -11.35 -6.59 -16.43
C ASP A 141 -10.06 -7.30 -15.96
N GLY A 142 -9.86 -7.44 -14.65
CA GLY A 142 -8.66 -8.05 -14.05
C GLY A 142 -7.48 -7.11 -13.83
N THR A 143 -7.60 -5.82 -14.13
CA THR A 143 -6.54 -4.83 -13.90
C THR A 143 -6.47 -4.46 -12.41
N ALA A 144 -5.26 -4.47 -11.83
CA ALA A 144 -5.04 -4.01 -10.46
C ALA A 144 -5.23 -2.48 -10.35
N LYS A 145 -6.13 -2.02 -9.48
CA LYS A 145 -6.47 -0.59 -9.31
C LYS A 145 -5.59 0.14 -8.30
N ASP A 146 -5.09 -0.56 -7.29
CA ASP A 146 -4.40 0.01 -6.12
C ASP A 146 -3.01 -0.61 -5.92
N LYS A 147 -2.40 -1.11 -7.01
CA LYS A 147 -1.12 -1.86 -6.95
C LYS A 147 0.01 -1.05 -6.33
N ASN A 148 0.09 0.26 -6.61
CA ASN A 148 1.20 1.12 -6.18
C ASN A 148 0.86 1.84 -4.88
N VAL A 149 1.83 1.88 -3.96
CA VAL A 149 1.78 2.63 -2.70
C VAL A 149 3.01 3.52 -2.62
N ASP A 150 2.77 4.79 -2.30
CA ASP A 150 3.80 5.81 -2.19
C ASP A 150 3.81 6.39 -0.77
N ILE A 151 4.93 6.25 -0.07
CA ILE A 151 5.15 6.87 1.24
C ILE A 151 6.06 8.07 1.06
N LEU A 152 5.66 9.25 1.54
CA LEU A 152 6.52 10.44 1.49
C LEU A 152 7.79 10.20 2.31
N ALA A 153 8.95 10.36 1.69
CA ALA A 153 10.22 9.90 2.22
C ALA A 153 11.27 11.00 2.43
N SER A 154 11.19 12.08 1.65
CA SER A 154 12.07 13.25 1.79
C SER A 154 11.49 14.45 1.05
N LEU A 155 11.96 15.65 1.40
CA LEU A 155 11.80 16.85 0.59
C LEU A 155 13.19 17.24 0.08
N SER A 156 13.32 17.39 -1.24
CA SER A 156 14.51 17.97 -1.85
C SER A 156 14.20 19.42 -2.23
N ARG A 157 15.13 20.33 -1.93
CA ARG A 157 15.02 21.72 -2.35
C ARG A 157 15.99 21.96 -3.51
N ASN A 158 15.46 22.19 -4.71
CA ASN A 158 16.26 22.54 -5.88
C ASN A 158 15.84 23.93 -6.40
N ALA A 159 16.77 24.89 -6.36
CA ALA A 159 16.64 26.23 -6.91
C ALA A 159 15.29 26.96 -6.64
N GLY A 160 14.75 26.82 -5.41
CA GLY A 160 13.53 27.51 -4.97
C GLY A 160 12.24 26.67 -5.06
N THR A 161 12.27 25.51 -5.70
CA THR A 161 11.17 24.53 -5.69
C THR A 161 11.45 23.47 -4.63
N VAL A 162 10.39 23.02 -3.95
CA VAL A 162 10.46 21.94 -2.97
C VAL A 162 9.76 20.73 -3.57
N ASP A 163 10.55 19.72 -3.93
CA ASP A 163 10.07 18.50 -4.58
C ASP A 163 9.96 17.37 -3.54
N PRO A 164 8.77 16.78 -3.34
CA PRO A 164 8.60 15.62 -2.51
C PRO A 164 9.18 14.37 -3.20
N SER A 165 9.94 13.58 -2.46
CA SER A 165 10.43 12.27 -2.88
C SER A 165 9.65 11.19 -2.14
N TYR A 166 9.27 10.13 -2.86
CA TYR A 166 8.47 9.03 -2.32
C TYR A 166 9.26 7.72 -2.31
N ILE A 167 9.00 6.88 -1.31
CA ILE A 167 9.29 5.46 -1.37
C ILE A 167 8.09 4.80 -2.04
N SER A 168 8.24 4.49 -3.33
CA SER A 168 7.25 3.76 -4.11
C SER A 168 7.49 2.25 -4.01
N PHE A 169 6.43 1.48 -3.82
CA PHE A 169 6.44 0.03 -3.88
C PHE A 169 5.08 -0.51 -4.29
N GLN A 170 5.02 -1.81 -4.56
CA GLN A 170 3.78 -2.49 -4.90
C GLN A 170 3.23 -3.26 -3.70
N ARG A 171 1.91 -3.24 -3.54
CA ARG A 171 1.20 -4.10 -2.59
C ARG A 171 1.50 -5.56 -2.91
N GLN A 172 1.58 -6.36 -1.86
CA GLN A 172 1.85 -7.79 -1.98
C GLN A 172 0.54 -8.55 -1.74
N ASP A 173 -0.23 -8.78 -2.79
CA ASP A 173 -1.53 -9.42 -2.64
C ASP A 173 -1.40 -10.83 -2.04
N MET A 174 -2.04 -11.09 -0.91
CA MET A 174 -2.12 -12.40 -0.25
C MET A 174 -3.57 -12.82 -0.03
N GLN A 175 -4.52 -12.21 -0.74
CA GLN A 175 -5.93 -12.53 -0.58
C GLN A 175 -6.25 -13.96 -1.04
N VAL A 176 -7.11 -14.60 -0.26
CA VAL A 176 -7.77 -15.87 -0.60
C VAL A 176 -9.15 -15.55 -1.18
N SER A 177 -9.16 -14.94 -2.36
CA SER A 177 -10.38 -14.65 -3.10
C SER A 177 -10.26 -15.23 -4.50
N SER A 178 -11.16 -16.16 -4.83
CA SER A 178 -11.38 -16.61 -6.19
C SER A 178 -11.95 -15.44 -6.97
N ILE A 179 -11.13 -14.79 -7.78
CA ILE A 179 -11.67 -13.96 -8.84
C ILE A 179 -12.07 -14.97 -9.91
N VAL A 180 -13.34 -15.35 -9.87
CA VAL A 180 -13.95 -16.18 -10.92
C VAL A 180 -13.80 -15.38 -12.19
N GLY A 181 -12.98 -15.86 -13.10
CA GLY A 181 -12.75 -15.11 -14.30
C GLY A 181 -14.02 -15.10 -15.17
N LYS A 182 -14.07 -14.09 -16.04
CA LYS A 182 -15.17 -13.82 -16.96
C LYS A 182 -15.39 -14.96 -17.96
N ALA A 183 -16.43 -15.78 -17.79
CA ALA A 183 -17.00 -16.52 -18.91
C ALA A 183 -17.94 -15.60 -19.70
N THR A 184 -17.69 -15.38 -20.98
CA THR A 184 -18.58 -14.61 -21.87
C THR A 184 -18.93 -15.45 -23.10
N ILE A 185 -20.20 -15.47 -23.50
CA ILE A 185 -20.62 -16.08 -24.75
C ILE A 185 -20.23 -15.12 -25.87
N GLU A 186 -19.18 -15.42 -26.64
CA GLU A 186 -18.65 -14.48 -27.65
C GLU A 186 -19.19 -14.74 -29.06
N GLN A 187 -19.75 -15.93 -29.36
CA GLN A 187 -20.26 -16.20 -30.70
C GLN A 187 -21.36 -17.27 -30.74
N GLN A 188 -22.56 -16.87 -31.17
CA GLN A 188 -23.52 -17.73 -31.87
C GLN A 188 -23.42 -17.38 -33.35
N VAL A 189 -22.71 -18.20 -34.15
CA VAL A 189 -22.61 -17.98 -35.59
C VAL A 189 -23.78 -18.69 -36.28
N ASP A 190 -24.77 -17.91 -36.69
CA ASP A 190 -25.81 -18.34 -37.62
C ASP A 190 -25.25 -18.34 -39.05
N SER A 191 -25.35 -19.48 -39.73
CA SER A 191 -25.12 -19.57 -41.17
C SER A 191 -26.43 -19.41 -41.93
N THR A 192 -26.94 -18.18 -41.96
CA THR A 192 -27.86 -17.61 -42.97
C THR A 192 -29.15 -18.37 -43.37
N LYS A 193 -29.63 -19.40 -42.65
CA LYS A 193 -30.89 -20.10 -42.98
C LYS A 193 -31.64 -20.64 -41.76
N ALA A 194 -32.98 -20.55 -41.82
CA ALA A 194 -33.92 -20.57 -40.68
C ALA A 194 -34.27 -21.93 -40.05
N LEU A 195 -33.72 -23.06 -40.49
CA LEU A 195 -34.10 -24.41 -40.02
C LEU A 195 -32.84 -25.28 -39.85
N LYS A 196 -32.03 -25.00 -38.84
CA LYS A 196 -30.83 -25.80 -38.51
C LYS A 196 -30.87 -26.22 -37.05
N ALA A 197 -30.24 -27.36 -36.74
CA ALA A 197 -29.98 -27.74 -35.36
C ALA A 197 -29.01 -26.74 -34.70
N GLN A 198 -29.34 -26.27 -33.51
CA GLN A 198 -28.60 -25.24 -32.78
C GLN A 198 -28.17 -25.79 -31.42
N VAL A 199 -26.93 -25.53 -31.04
CA VAL A 199 -26.50 -25.72 -29.64
C VAL A 199 -26.38 -24.35 -28.97
N GLY A 200 -27.09 -24.15 -27.89
CA GLY A 200 -27.00 -22.99 -27.02
C GLY A 200 -26.30 -23.36 -25.71
N ILE A 201 -25.60 -22.41 -25.13
CA ILE A 201 -25.13 -22.51 -23.75
C ILE A 201 -26.08 -21.62 -22.94
N ALA A 202 -26.85 -22.23 -22.04
CA ALA A 202 -27.88 -21.53 -21.27
C ALA A 202 -27.26 -20.90 -20.01
N LEU A 203 -26.39 -19.90 -20.21
CA LEU A 203 -25.80 -19.07 -19.16
C LEU A 203 -26.37 -17.65 -19.28
N GLY A 204 -27.64 -17.47 -18.90
CA GLY A 204 -28.35 -16.19 -18.96
C GLY A 204 -28.36 -15.52 -20.35
N ALA A 205 -28.54 -14.20 -20.38
CA ALA A 205 -28.60 -13.44 -21.62
C ALA A 205 -27.19 -13.13 -22.18
N ALA A 206 -27.10 -12.90 -23.49
CA ALA A 206 -25.85 -12.52 -24.14
C ALA A 206 -25.32 -11.20 -23.54
N GLY A 207 -24.13 -11.25 -22.95
CA GLY A 207 -23.48 -10.10 -22.29
C GLY A 207 -23.58 -10.08 -20.76
N ASP A 208 -24.31 -11.02 -20.15
CA ASP A 208 -24.36 -11.15 -18.69
C ASP A 208 -22.98 -11.52 -18.12
N THR A 209 -22.52 -10.76 -17.13
CA THR A 209 -21.36 -11.07 -16.30
C THR A 209 -21.80 -11.76 -15.04
N PHE A 210 -21.47 -13.04 -14.90
CA PHE A 210 -21.76 -13.81 -13.69
C PHE A 210 -20.68 -13.55 -12.64
N ILE A 211 -21.07 -12.87 -11.56
CA ILE A 211 -20.27 -12.70 -10.35
C ILE A 211 -21.08 -13.35 -9.23
N ASP A 212 -20.37 -14.04 -8.35
CA ASP A 212 -20.88 -14.83 -7.22
C ASP A 212 -21.25 -16.27 -7.59
N GLY A 213 -20.88 -17.20 -6.70
CA GLY A 213 -21.13 -18.64 -6.79
C GLY A 213 -22.61 -19.04 -6.73
N GLN A 214 -23.50 -18.20 -7.25
CA GLN A 214 -24.92 -18.45 -7.48
C GLN A 214 -25.26 -18.32 -8.98
N ASN A 215 -24.55 -19.07 -9.82
CA ASN A 215 -25.15 -19.88 -10.91
C ASN A 215 -24.15 -20.77 -11.67
N LEU A 216 -22.89 -20.82 -11.24
CA LEU A 216 -22.01 -21.95 -11.49
C LEU A 216 -21.73 -22.62 -10.15
N GLY A 217 -22.72 -23.35 -9.63
CA GLY A 217 -22.36 -24.51 -8.82
C GLY A 217 -21.41 -25.31 -9.71
N LEU A 218 -20.19 -25.56 -9.24
CA LEU A 218 -19.12 -26.27 -9.95
C LEU A 218 -19.55 -27.63 -10.49
N ASP A 219 -20.76 -28.05 -10.16
CA ASP A 219 -21.31 -29.35 -10.46
C ASP A 219 -21.97 -29.43 -11.84
N LYS A 220 -22.46 -28.34 -12.45
CA LYS A 220 -23.28 -28.46 -13.68
C LYS A 220 -23.11 -27.35 -14.72
N LEU A 221 -22.79 -27.71 -15.96
CA LEU A 221 -22.87 -26.85 -17.15
C LEU A 221 -24.19 -27.11 -17.89
N ALA A 222 -25.02 -26.08 -18.03
CA ALA A 222 -26.28 -26.16 -18.73
C ALA A 222 -26.13 -25.81 -20.22
N LEU A 223 -26.47 -26.76 -21.07
CA LEU A 223 -26.53 -26.64 -22.52
C LEU A 223 -27.98 -26.79 -22.99
N SER A 224 -28.29 -26.27 -24.17
CA SER A 224 -29.54 -26.52 -24.86
C SER A 224 -29.24 -26.97 -26.27
N TYR A 225 -29.89 -28.01 -26.74
CA TYR A 225 -29.84 -28.43 -28.13
C TYR A 225 -31.22 -28.24 -28.73
N THR A 226 -31.33 -27.48 -29.81
CA THR A 226 -32.56 -27.38 -30.60
C THR A 226 -32.35 -28.18 -31.86
N ALA A 227 -33.13 -29.23 -32.09
CA ALA A 227 -33.07 -30.00 -33.32
C ALA A 227 -33.65 -29.19 -34.51
N GLU A 228 -33.44 -29.67 -35.73
CA GLU A 228 -33.95 -29.03 -36.96
C GLU A 228 -35.49 -28.94 -37.01
N ASP A 229 -36.17 -29.82 -36.28
CA ASP A 229 -37.62 -29.82 -36.12
C ASP A 229 -38.13 -28.72 -35.15
N GLY A 230 -37.22 -27.97 -34.54
CA GLY A 230 -37.51 -26.91 -33.57
C GLY A 230 -37.64 -27.38 -32.13
N THR A 231 -37.44 -28.66 -31.84
CA THR A 231 -37.52 -29.21 -30.48
C THR A 231 -36.27 -28.86 -29.68
N THR A 232 -36.43 -28.11 -28.58
CA THR A 232 -35.33 -27.77 -27.66
C THR A 232 -35.22 -28.74 -26.49
N THR A 233 -34.11 -29.48 -26.42
CA THR A 233 -33.71 -30.34 -25.30
C THR A 233 -32.71 -29.60 -24.40
N LYS A 234 -32.91 -29.63 -23.09
CA LYS A 234 -31.95 -29.11 -22.10
C LYS A 234 -31.02 -30.23 -21.68
N ILE A 235 -29.71 -29.97 -21.70
CA ILE A 235 -28.66 -30.92 -21.37
C ILE A 235 -27.90 -30.37 -20.19
N SER A 236 -27.76 -31.18 -19.14
CA SER A 236 -26.95 -30.83 -17.98
C SER A 236 -25.69 -31.67 -18.00
N VAL A 237 -24.54 -31.03 -18.21
CA VAL A 237 -23.24 -31.67 -18.09
C VAL A 237 -22.84 -31.63 -16.62
N ASP A 238 -22.59 -32.78 -16.02
CA ASP A 238 -22.04 -32.84 -14.66
C ASP A 238 -20.53 -32.57 -14.70
N LEU A 239 -20.12 -31.45 -14.13
CA LEU A 239 -18.72 -31.04 -14.01
C LEU A 239 -18.12 -31.38 -12.64
N SER A 240 -18.91 -31.89 -11.68
CA SER A 240 -18.44 -32.21 -10.31
C SER A 240 -17.46 -33.37 -10.27
N ALA A 241 -17.55 -34.28 -11.23
CA ALA A 241 -16.69 -35.47 -11.33
C ALA A 241 -15.43 -35.25 -12.20
N ILE A 242 -15.24 -34.05 -12.76
CA ILE A 242 -14.08 -33.76 -13.61
C ILE A 242 -12.85 -33.56 -12.75
N THR A 243 -11.82 -34.37 -13.00
CA THR A 243 -10.49 -34.16 -12.42
C THR A 243 -9.83 -32.97 -13.11
N TYR A 244 -9.67 -31.87 -12.38
CA TYR A 244 -8.92 -30.70 -12.81
C TYR A 244 -7.42 -30.97 -12.56
N ASP A 245 -6.67 -31.13 -13.65
CA ASP A 245 -5.22 -31.33 -13.68
C ASP A 245 -4.49 -30.00 -13.96
N THR A 246 -3.29 -29.85 -13.40
CA THR A 246 -2.31 -28.81 -13.73
C THR A 246 -1.90 -28.82 -15.20
N ASP A 247 -1.94 -29.99 -15.85
CA ASP A 247 -1.83 -30.07 -17.31
C ASP A 247 -3.14 -29.64 -17.96
N LYS A 248 -3.10 -28.44 -18.53
CA LYS A 248 -4.17 -27.83 -19.33
C LYS A 248 -4.73 -28.80 -20.36
N ALA A 249 -3.90 -29.61 -21.02
CA ALA A 249 -4.34 -30.55 -22.05
C ALA A 249 -5.20 -31.68 -21.47
N THR A 250 -4.86 -32.17 -20.28
CA THR A 250 -5.60 -33.23 -19.56
C THR A 250 -6.94 -32.71 -19.06
N THR A 251 -6.96 -31.51 -18.47
CA THR A 251 -8.21 -30.85 -18.05
C THR A 251 -9.13 -30.56 -19.23
N GLN A 252 -8.59 -30.08 -20.35
CA GLN A 252 -9.34 -29.92 -21.59
C GLN A 252 -9.96 -31.26 -22.03
N THR A 253 -9.16 -32.34 -22.05
CA THR A 253 -9.61 -33.68 -22.44
C THR A 253 -10.73 -34.23 -21.54
N ASN A 254 -10.65 -34.01 -20.23
CA ASN A 254 -11.68 -34.45 -19.29
C ASN A 254 -13.00 -33.66 -19.48
N ILE A 255 -12.92 -32.34 -19.70
CA ILE A 255 -14.08 -31.51 -20.00
C ILE A 255 -14.73 -31.92 -21.32
N LEU A 256 -13.91 -32.13 -22.37
CA LEU A 256 -14.38 -32.60 -23.68
C LEU A 256 -15.14 -33.93 -23.55
N THR A 257 -14.58 -34.87 -22.79
CA THR A 257 -15.19 -36.18 -22.55
C THR A 257 -16.51 -36.08 -21.81
N ALA A 258 -16.56 -35.27 -20.74
CA ALA A 258 -17.79 -35.08 -19.95
C ALA A 258 -18.90 -34.40 -20.76
N VAL A 259 -18.58 -33.37 -21.54
CA VAL A 259 -19.54 -32.66 -22.39
C VAL A 259 -20.10 -33.57 -23.47
N ASN A 260 -19.23 -34.31 -24.18
CA ASN A 260 -19.66 -35.23 -25.24
C ASN A 260 -20.51 -36.38 -24.66
N ALA A 261 -20.10 -36.97 -23.53
CA ALA A 261 -20.85 -38.04 -22.87
C ALA A 261 -22.25 -37.58 -22.39
N ALA A 262 -22.34 -36.40 -21.79
CA ALA A 262 -23.62 -35.83 -21.35
C ALA A 262 -24.55 -35.50 -22.52
N PHE A 263 -24.00 -35.10 -23.66
CA PHE A 263 -24.77 -34.85 -24.88
C PHE A 263 -25.28 -36.15 -25.50
N ASP A 264 -24.41 -37.14 -25.70
CA ASP A 264 -24.75 -38.45 -26.27
C ASP A 264 -25.83 -39.17 -25.44
N ALA A 265 -25.76 -39.07 -24.10
CA ALA A 265 -26.74 -39.66 -23.20
C ALA A 265 -28.16 -39.07 -23.36
N GLN A 266 -28.29 -37.82 -23.78
CA GLN A 266 -29.58 -37.12 -23.86
C GLN A 266 -30.15 -37.06 -25.28
N ILE A 267 -29.30 -37.04 -26.31
CA ILE A 267 -29.73 -36.94 -27.72
C ILE A 267 -29.71 -38.31 -28.43
N GLY A 268 -29.00 -39.31 -27.88
CA GLY A 268 -29.06 -40.71 -28.34
C GLY A 268 -28.40 -40.96 -29.70
N THR A 269 -27.76 -39.97 -30.29
CA THR A 269 -27.03 -40.08 -31.56
C THR A 269 -25.56 -39.74 -31.32
N ALA A 270 -24.73 -40.76 -31.21
CA ALA A 270 -23.31 -40.61 -30.94
C ALA A 270 -22.62 -39.76 -32.04
N GLY A 271 -21.94 -38.69 -31.65
CA GLY A 271 -21.15 -37.85 -32.54
C GLY A 271 -21.91 -36.70 -33.23
N ALA A 272 -23.18 -36.46 -32.89
CA ALA A 272 -23.93 -35.31 -33.39
C ALA A 272 -23.42 -33.96 -32.84
N LEU A 273 -22.76 -33.96 -31.68
CA LEU A 273 -22.04 -32.82 -31.13
C LEU A 273 -20.55 -33.14 -31.02
N VAL A 274 -19.72 -32.20 -31.47
CA VAL A 274 -18.28 -32.18 -31.28
C VAL A 274 -17.93 -31.01 -30.37
N ALA A 275 -17.60 -31.29 -29.11
CA ALA A 275 -16.91 -30.34 -28.26
C ALA A 275 -15.42 -30.29 -28.61
N ALA A 276 -14.84 -29.09 -28.71
CA ALA A 276 -13.41 -28.87 -28.98
C ALA A 276 -12.92 -27.57 -28.30
N PHE A 277 -11.65 -27.48 -27.92
CA PHE A 277 -11.03 -26.21 -27.53
C PHE A 277 -10.36 -25.55 -28.74
N ASP A 278 -10.57 -24.26 -28.93
CA ASP A 278 -9.88 -23.50 -29.99
C ASP A 278 -8.45 -23.08 -29.59
N ALA A 279 -7.71 -22.46 -30.51
CA ALA A 279 -6.34 -21.99 -30.27
C ALA A 279 -6.23 -20.89 -29.18
N ASN A 280 -7.36 -20.32 -28.74
CA ASN A 280 -7.46 -19.31 -27.69
C ASN A 280 -8.10 -19.88 -26.41
N ASP A 281 -8.18 -21.22 -26.28
CA ASP A 281 -8.73 -21.95 -25.13
C ASP A 281 -10.22 -21.75 -24.86
N ASN A 282 -10.98 -21.38 -25.88
CA ASN A 282 -12.43 -21.31 -25.76
C ASN A 282 -13.05 -22.68 -26.02
N LEU A 283 -14.01 -23.08 -25.18
CA LEU A 283 -14.80 -24.28 -25.46
C LEU A 283 -15.75 -23.96 -26.62
N THR A 284 -15.58 -24.70 -27.71
CA THR A 284 -16.43 -24.66 -28.89
C THR A 284 -17.29 -25.91 -28.92
N LEU A 285 -18.59 -25.74 -29.14
CA LEU A 285 -19.57 -26.80 -29.25
C LEU A 285 -20.11 -26.74 -30.68
N THR A 286 -19.76 -27.74 -31.49
CA THR A 286 -20.15 -27.79 -32.90
C THR A 286 -21.12 -28.93 -33.12
N VAL A 287 -22.33 -28.64 -33.56
CA VAL A 287 -23.28 -29.66 -34.02
C VAL A 287 -22.97 -29.93 -35.49
N ALA A 288 -22.66 -31.19 -35.79
CA ALA A 288 -22.52 -31.64 -37.17
C ALA A 288 -23.90 -31.69 -37.83
N ASP A 289 -24.00 -31.07 -39.01
CA ASP A 289 -25.15 -31.21 -39.89
C ASP A 289 -24.81 -32.35 -40.86
N ASP A 290 -25.69 -33.35 -40.98
CA ASP A 290 -25.52 -34.47 -41.92
C ASP A 290 -25.79 -34.05 -43.38
N ASP A 291 -26.35 -32.85 -43.60
CA ASP A 291 -26.51 -32.26 -44.94
C ASP A 291 -25.32 -31.35 -45.30
N THR A 292 -25.04 -31.27 -46.60
CA THR A 292 -24.00 -30.49 -47.29
C THR A 292 -23.94 -28.98 -46.99
N ASN A 293 -24.72 -28.48 -46.03
CA ASN A 293 -24.94 -27.07 -45.74
C ASN A 293 -24.20 -26.53 -44.51
N GLY A 294 -23.32 -27.33 -43.89
CA GLY A 294 -22.33 -26.88 -42.90
C GLY A 294 -22.85 -26.78 -41.45
N SER A 295 -21.92 -26.93 -40.51
CA SER A 295 -22.17 -27.09 -39.06
C SER A 295 -22.53 -25.79 -38.31
N PHE A 296 -23.28 -25.91 -37.21
CA PHE A 296 -23.51 -24.82 -36.25
C PHE A 296 -22.52 -24.90 -35.09
N THR A 297 -21.84 -23.79 -34.76
CA THR A 297 -20.88 -23.73 -33.66
C THR A 297 -21.25 -22.65 -32.64
N ALA A 298 -21.45 -23.04 -31.39
CA ALA A 298 -21.48 -22.12 -30.25
C ALA A 298 -20.11 -22.05 -29.58
N LYS A 299 -19.71 -20.86 -29.14
CA LYS A 299 -18.42 -20.64 -28.46
C LYS A 299 -18.62 -20.05 -27.07
N LEU A 300 -18.07 -20.73 -26.06
CA LEU A 300 -17.93 -20.22 -24.70
C LEU A 300 -16.52 -19.66 -24.50
N LYS A 301 -16.40 -18.34 -24.41
CA LYS A 301 -15.13 -17.70 -24.04
C LYS A 301 -14.97 -17.76 -22.53
N GLY A 302 -13.79 -18.14 -22.04
CA GLY A 302 -13.48 -18.10 -20.61
C GLY A 302 -14.08 -19.24 -19.79
N LEU A 303 -14.30 -20.43 -20.37
CA LEU A 303 -14.42 -21.64 -19.57
C LEU A 303 -13.02 -21.99 -19.06
N TRP A 304 -12.77 -21.70 -17.79
CA TRP A 304 -11.46 -21.79 -17.15
C TRP A 304 -10.91 -23.22 -17.22
N VAL A 305 -9.94 -23.43 -18.10
CA VAL A 305 -9.00 -24.54 -17.98
C VAL A 305 -7.72 -23.92 -17.44
N SER A 306 -7.38 -24.29 -16.21
CA SER A 306 -6.25 -23.74 -15.46
C SER A 306 -4.98 -23.70 -16.31
N SER A 307 -4.43 -22.50 -16.48
CA SER A 307 -2.99 -22.18 -16.62
C SER A 307 -2.78 -20.72 -17.08
N LYS A 308 -3.63 -19.78 -16.67
CA LYS A 308 -3.31 -18.36 -16.85
C LYS A 308 -3.26 -17.73 -15.47
N GLU A 309 -2.04 -17.60 -14.96
CA GLU A 309 -1.65 -16.60 -13.97
C GLU A 309 -2.07 -15.23 -14.53
N SER A 310 -3.35 -14.93 -14.43
CA SER A 310 -3.87 -13.59 -14.58
C SER A 310 -3.64 -12.97 -13.22
N ASP A 311 -2.95 -11.82 -13.18
CA ASP A 311 -2.79 -11.00 -11.97
C ASP A 311 -4.12 -10.79 -11.22
N ALA A 312 -5.24 -10.98 -11.91
CA ALA A 312 -6.60 -11.02 -11.42
C ALA A 312 -6.98 -12.27 -10.63
N PHE A 313 -6.10 -13.01 -9.96
CA PHE A 313 -6.51 -13.99 -8.95
C PHE A 313 -5.87 -13.56 -7.63
N GLY A 314 -6.63 -13.57 -6.53
CA GLY A 314 -6.08 -13.24 -5.22
C GLY A 314 -4.78 -14.01 -4.99
N GLY A 315 -3.76 -13.36 -4.44
CA GLY A 315 -2.41 -13.91 -4.45
C GLY A 315 -2.19 -15.25 -3.74
N LEU A 316 -3.20 -15.78 -3.04
CA LEU A 316 -3.29 -17.14 -2.48
C LEU A 316 -4.61 -17.87 -2.84
N ALA A 317 -5.24 -17.52 -3.97
CA ALA A 317 -6.56 -18.03 -4.38
C ALA A 317 -6.61 -19.57 -4.53
N GLU A 318 -5.50 -20.20 -4.90
CA GLU A 318 -5.36 -21.66 -5.03
C GLU A 318 -5.62 -22.40 -3.69
N LEU A 319 -5.60 -21.73 -2.53
CA LEU A 319 -5.98 -22.33 -1.24
C LEU A 319 -7.43 -22.84 -1.22
N THR A 320 -8.30 -22.30 -2.07
CA THR A 320 -9.71 -22.75 -2.16
C THR A 320 -9.88 -24.07 -2.90
N GLN A 321 -8.82 -24.58 -3.54
CA GLN A 321 -8.83 -25.80 -4.35
C GLN A 321 -8.15 -26.99 -3.63
N ILE A 322 -7.78 -26.83 -2.36
CA ILE A 322 -7.14 -27.90 -1.58
C ILE A 322 -8.16 -28.99 -1.25
N ASP A 323 -7.94 -30.18 -1.79
CA ASP A 323 -8.76 -31.38 -1.58
C ASP A 323 -7.86 -32.58 -1.25
N VAL A 324 -7.87 -32.98 0.02
CA VAL A 324 -7.09 -34.13 0.52
C VAL A 324 -7.83 -35.45 0.34
N VAL A 325 -9.14 -35.42 0.06
CA VAL A 325 -9.96 -36.62 -0.15
C VAL A 325 -9.65 -37.22 -1.51
N ASN A 326 -9.71 -36.40 -2.57
CA ASN A 326 -9.58 -36.87 -3.94
C ASN A 326 -8.20 -36.58 -4.58
N ASN A 327 -7.51 -35.50 -4.16
CA ASN A 327 -6.33 -34.98 -4.87
C ASN A 327 -5.21 -34.54 -3.91
N ALA A 328 -4.84 -35.40 -2.97
CA ALA A 328 -3.88 -35.07 -1.90
C ALA A 328 -2.46 -34.75 -2.40
N GLU A 329 -2.01 -35.36 -3.50
CA GLU A 329 -0.68 -35.08 -4.07
C GLU A 329 -0.62 -33.69 -4.71
N GLN A 330 -1.64 -33.33 -5.49
CA GLN A 330 -1.76 -32.00 -6.10
C GLN A 330 -1.97 -30.90 -5.07
N SER A 331 -2.74 -31.19 -4.01
CA SER A 331 -2.90 -30.29 -2.86
C SER A 331 -1.55 -29.96 -2.20
N LEU A 332 -0.67 -30.95 -2.05
CA LEU A 332 0.66 -30.73 -1.48
C LEU A 332 1.53 -29.84 -2.39
N VAL A 333 1.47 -30.05 -3.71
CA VAL A 333 2.19 -29.22 -4.69
C VAL A 333 1.69 -27.77 -4.66
N ALA A 334 0.36 -27.58 -4.67
CA ALA A 334 -0.26 -26.26 -4.55
C ALA A 334 0.17 -25.54 -3.26
N ILE A 335 0.15 -26.23 -2.11
CA ILE A 335 0.55 -25.63 -0.83
C ILE A 335 2.02 -25.24 -0.82
N ASN A 336 2.91 -26.03 -1.42
CA ASN A 336 4.33 -25.66 -1.52
C ASN A 336 4.52 -24.41 -2.39
N SER A 337 3.85 -24.35 -3.54
CA SER A 337 3.84 -23.16 -4.41
C SER A 337 3.32 -21.92 -3.67
N LEU A 338 2.21 -22.06 -2.94
CA LEU A 338 1.60 -20.98 -2.17
C LEU A 338 2.46 -20.53 -1.00
N LEU A 339 3.14 -21.47 -0.33
CA LEU A 339 4.09 -21.16 0.73
C LEU A 339 5.28 -20.38 0.18
N ASP A 340 5.82 -20.77 -0.98
CA ASP A 340 6.91 -20.03 -1.65
C ASP A 340 6.45 -18.63 -2.09
N LYS A 341 5.25 -18.53 -2.69
CA LYS A 341 4.62 -17.24 -3.04
C LYS A 341 4.45 -16.35 -1.79
N ALA A 342 3.95 -16.90 -0.68
CA ALA A 342 3.74 -16.18 0.57
C ALA A 342 5.06 -15.75 1.23
N ILE A 343 6.07 -16.62 1.27
CA ILE A 343 7.41 -16.29 1.79
C ILE A 343 8.05 -15.19 0.95
N GLY A 344 7.96 -15.27 -0.39
CA GLY A 344 8.47 -14.24 -1.29
C GLY A 344 7.81 -12.87 -1.03
N LYS A 345 6.47 -12.85 -0.91
CA LYS A 345 5.70 -11.63 -0.59
C LYS A 345 6.05 -11.07 0.79
N ALA A 346 6.17 -11.93 1.80
CA ALA A 346 6.59 -11.55 3.16
C ALA A 346 8.02 -10.97 3.18
N ALA A 347 8.94 -11.54 2.41
CA ALA A 347 10.30 -11.04 2.28
C ALA A 347 10.35 -9.64 1.63
N VAL A 348 9.52 -9.39 0.61
CA VAL A 348 9.38 -8.06 0.01
C VAL A 348 8.86 -7.06 1.05
N ILE A 349 7.83 -7.40 1.83
CA ILE A 349 7.33 -6.53 2.91
C ILE A 349 8.41 -6.24 3.96
N GLY A 350 9.16 -7.26 4.38
CA GLY A 350 10.27 -7.06 5.33
C GLY A 350 11.38 -6.15 4.77
N SER A 351 11.65 -6.23 3.46
CA SER A 351 12.59 -5.30 2.82
C SER A 351 12.06 -3.85 2.79
N ILE A 352 10.75 -3.67 2.60
CA ILE A 352 10.10 -2.36 2.61
C ILE A 352 10.09 -1.79 4.03
N GLU A 353 9.74 -2.58 5.03
CA GLU A 353 9.78 -2.23 6.46
C GLU A 353 11.17 -1.70 6.85
N ASN A 354 12.23 -2.43 6.50
CA ASN A 354 13.61 -2.00 6.72
C ASN A 354 13.94 -0.71 5.98
N ARG A 355 13.52 -0.57 4.72
CA ARG A 355 13.79 0.63 3.91
C ARG A 355 13.11 1.88 4.49
N VAL A 356 11.86 1.76 4.94
CA VAL A 356 11.11 2.86 5.59
C VAL A 356 11.75 3.20 6.94
N SER A 357 12.14 2.20 7.74
CA SER A 357 12.82 2.41 9.02
C SER A 357 14.17 3.13 8.87
N VAL A 358 15.01 2.69 7.93
CA VAL A 358 16.31 3.35 7.64
C VAL A 358 16.10 4.78 7.17
N GLN A 359 15.08 5.04 6.34
CA GLN A 359 14.77 6.39 5.90
C GLN A 359 14.28 7.27 7.07
N ASN A 360 13.46 6.73 7.97
CA ASN A 360 13.00 7.45 9.16
C ASN A 360 14.19 7.86 10.05
N ASP A 361 15.13 6.94 10.29
CA ASP A 361 16.35 7.22 11.04
C ASP A 361 17.22 8.27 10.36
N PHE A 362 17.33 8.21 9.03
CA PHE A 362 18.06 9.21 8.25
C PHE A 362 17.43 10.60 8.39
N VAL A 363 16.11 10.73 8.21
CA VAL A 363 15.39 12.00 8.35
C VAL A 363 15.49 12.54 9.78
N SER A 364 15.43 11.68 10.80
CA SER A 364 15.61 12.09 12.20
C SER A 364 17.03 12.65 12.42
N LYS A 365 18.07 11.94 11.97
CA LYS A 365 19.47 12.40 12.09
C LYS A 365 19.74 13.68 11.30
N LEU A 366 19.14 13.82 10.11
CA LEU A 366 19.23 15.02 9.29
C LEU A 366 18.59 16.21 10.01
N THR A 367 17.40 16.01 10.57
CA THR A 367 16.68 17.03 11.35
C THR A 367 17.49 17.48 12.57
N ASP A 368 18.11 16.54 13.29
CA ASP A 368 18.96 16.85 14.44
C ASP A 368 20.22 17.63 14.04
N SER A 369 20.84 17.27 12.91
CA SER A 369 21.99 17.99 12.36
C SER A 369 21.61 19.41 11.92
N MET A 370 20.46 19.59 11.28
CA MET A 370 19.94 20.91 10.91
C MET A 370 19.60 21.75 12.14
N ASN A 371 18.98 21.18 13.18
CA ASN A 371 18.73 21.87 14.45
C ASN A 371 20.02 22.36 15.10
N LYS A 372 21.07 21.52 15.13
CA LYS A 372 22.40 21.92 15.63
C LYS A 372 23.02 23.03 14.77
N GLY A 373 22.87 22.94 13.44
CA GLY A 373 23.32 23.98 12.51
C GLY A 373 22.61 25.32 12.73
N ILE A 374 21.28 25.30 12.86
CA ILE A 374 20.47 26.49 13.21
C ILE A 374 20.93 27.08 14.54
N GLY A 375 21.14 26.23 15.55
CA GLY A 375 21.56 26.66 16.88
C GLY A 375 22.93 27.34 16.87
N ALA A 376 23.91 26.79 16.15
CA ALA A 376 25.22 27.43 15.98
C ALA A 376 25.11 28.83 15.33
N LEU A 377 24.17 29.00 14.41
CA LEU A 377 23.95 30.27 13.71
C LEU A 377 23.20 31.31 14.54
N VAL A 378 22.29 30.90 15.43
CA VAL A 378 21.28 31.80 16.01
C VAL A 378 21.12 31.71 17.53
N ASP A 379 21.59 30.66 18.19
CA ASP A 379 21.48 30.55 19.65
C ASP A 379 22.52 31.43 20.35
N ALA A 380 22.13 31.99 21.49
CA ALA A 380 23.01 32.74 22.37
C ALA A 380 23.62 31.83 23.44
N ASP A 381 24.88 32.09 23.81
CA ASP A 381 25.49 31.45 24.98
C ASP A 381 24.95 32.10 26.26
N MET A 382 24.10 31.37 26.99
CA MET A 382 23.47 31.87 28.20
C MET A 382 24.47 32.16 29.32
N ASN A 383 25.64 31.52 29.35
CA ASN A 383 26.66 31.79 30.37
C ASN A 383 27.34 33.12 30.13
N GLU A 384 27.64 33.42 28.85
CA GLU A 384 28.22 34.70 28.46
C GLU A 384 27.19 35.83 28.64
N GLU A 385 25.97 35.66 28.14
CA GLU A 385 24.93 36.70 28.24
C GLU A 385 24.51 36.95 29.70
N SER A 386 24.46 35.92 30.56
CA SER A 386 24.20 36.11 32.00
C SER A 386 25.31 36.90 32.70
N SER A 387 26.57 36.59 32.38
CA SER A 387 27.73 37.32 32.90
C SER A 387 27.72 38.78 32.41
N ARG A 388 27.36 38.98 31.14
CA ARG A 388 27.22 40.30 30.52
C ARG A 388 26.07 41.10 31.13
N LEU A 389 24.93 40.47 31.41
CA LEU A 389 23.78 41.10 32.07
C LEU A 389 24.18 41.66 33.44
N GLN A 390 24.86 40.86 34.25
CA GLN A 390 25.34 41.29 35.56
C GLN A 390 26.34 42.44 35.44
N ALA A 391 27.28 42.36 34.51
CA ALA A 391 28.23 43.44 34.25
C ALA A 391 27.52 44.74 33.82
N LEU A 392 26.52 44.66 32.93
CA LEU A 392 25.73 45.80 32.46
C LEU A 392 24.86 46.41 33.56
N GLN A 393 24.28 45.60 34.44
CA GLN A 393 23.56 46.08 35.62
C GLN A 393 24.47 46.89 36.56
N VAL A 394 25.69 46.39 36.82
CA VAL A 394 26.69 47.10 37.62
C VAL A 394 27.15 48.37 36.90
N GLN A 395 27.38 48.33 35.59
CA GLN A 395 27.73 49.52 34.80
C GLN A 395 26.60 50.56 34.80
N GLN A 396 25.33 50.16 34.77
CA GLN A 396 24.19 51.07 34.85
C GLN A 396 24.16 51.76 36.22
N GLN A 397 24.36 51.01 37.30
CA GLN A 397 24.47 51.58 38.65
C GLN A 397 25.65 52.56 38.74
N LEU A 398 26.83 52.21 38.22
CA LEU A 398 27.99 53.12 38.20
C LEU A 398 27.75 54.35 37.31
N ALA A 399 27.07 54.21 36.18
CA ALA A 399 26.76 55.31 35.28
C ALA A 399 25.73 56.29 35.88
N THR A 400 24.73 55.79 36.62
CA THR A 400 23.80 56.65 37.38
C THR A 400 24.51 57.40 38.51
N GLN A 401 25.42 56.74 39.23
CA GLN A 401 26.26 57.38 40.24
C GLN A 401 27.19 58.44 39.61
N ALA A 402 27.84 58.12 38.49
CA ALA A 402 28.70 59.04 37.75
C ALA A 402 27.93 60.26 37.22
N LEU A 403 26.69 60.06 36.73
CA LEU A 403 25.80 61.15 36.33
C LEU A 403 25.39 62.02 37.53
N SER A 404 25.09 61.42 38.68
CA SER A 404 24.80 62.15 39.93
C SER A 404 26.00 63.00 40.37
N ILE A 405 27.22 62.45 40.34
CA ILE A 405 28.46 63.17 40.65
C ILE A 405 28.72 64.29 39.63
N ALA A 406 28.54 64.01 38.34
CA ALA A 406 28.69 65.01 37.29
C ALA A 406 27.69 66.18 37.43
N ASN A 407 26.47 65.91 37.90
CA ASN A 407 25.45 66.93 38.19
C ASN A 407 25.75 67.76 39.45
N GLN A 408 26.55 67.25 40.39
CA GLN A 408 26.99 67.99 41.59
C GLN A 408 28.19 68.91 41.32
N GLY A 409 28.98 68.67 40.27
CA GLY A 409 30.14 69.49 39.91
C GLY A 409 29.88 71.00 39.81
N PRO A 410 28.80 71.47 39.13
CA PRO A 410 28.44 72.89 39.07
C PRO A 410 28.03 73.51 40.41
N GLN A 411 27.57 72.72 41.40
CA GLN A 411 27.15 73.22 42.72
C GLN A 411 28.35 73.67 43.56
N ASN A 412 29.51 73.01 43.41
CA ASN A 412 30.77 73.42 44.04
C ASN A 412 31.31 74.75 43.49
N ILE A 413 30.89 75.13 42.28
CA ILE A 413 31.25 76.44 41.69
C ILE A 413 30.31 77.52 42.24
N LEU A 414 29.02 77.22 42.42
CA LEU A 414 28.07 78.11 43.08
C LEU A 414 28.46 78.44 44.52
N SER A 415 29.07 77.50 45.26
CA SER A 415 29.57 77.77 46.62
C SER A 415 30.76 78.74 46.69
N LEU A 416 31.49 78.96 45.58
CA LEU A 416 32.57 79.95 45.51
C LEU A 416 32.05 81.38 45.30
N PHE A 417 30.77 81.53 44.91
CA PHE A 417 30.10 82.81 44.70
C PHE A 417 29.07 83.14 45.80
N ARG A 418 29.08 82.39 46.92
CA ARG A 418 28.29 82.69 48.12
C ARG A 418 29.13 83.31 49.21
#